data_AF-A0A4S2LJT5-F1
#
_entry.id   AF-A0A4S2LJT5-F1
#
_cell.length_a   1.000
_cell.length_b   1.000
_cell.length_c   1.000
_cell.angle_alpha   90.00
_cell.angle_beta   90.00
_cell.angle_gamma   90.00
#
_symmetry.space_group_name_H-M   'P 1'
#
loop_
_entity.id
_entity.type
_entity.pdbx_description
1 polymer ?
#
loop_
_entity_poly.entity_id
_entity_poly.type
_entity_poly.pdbx_seq_one_letter_code
_entity_poly.pdbx_strand_id
1 'polypeptide(L)'
;MKEEDRKKLVEKHFLFRDDDSVLRDAGGYIDWPNGRGIFINETENFLVWVNEEDHIRVISMQKGGDLIAVYKRLANAISELGKSLTFATNDRFGFITFCPSNLGTTLRASVHARVPYLSALPNFEQICEKYNIQARGTHGEHTASVGGVYDLSNKRRLGLTEIEAVTEMYNGVQALLDLEKQLAVYNKDAPAGVMPVEPLTYLSRLLEAADPVKNYTRKHLTPEIIRKYDGVRTTHGATVAHMVRNGAYNPHSICPRTGEAECYTKFVDYLDAVILDYHGVNDPAFKHPPPTFGDLNNLPFGDVDPEGKFVVSTRVRVGRSVDGFLFSTIMSKQDRLNLETKVSTALKSLTGEHAGSYHPLANMSEATRKQLVEDHFLFKNDDPVLRDAGGYRDWPHGRGIFHNANKTFLVWLCEEDHMRIISMQKGGDLAAVYKRLIQGIQAIEKTLPFAHSDKYGYITCCPSNLGTTMRASVLLKIPKLSAQKAKLDEVCAKYRLQARGLHGEHTESPEGIHDISNKRRLGLTELEAAKEMADGVAQMIAIEKSLP
;
A
#
# COMPACT_ATOMS: atom_id res chain seq x y z
N MET A 1 9.36 -21.81 44.91
CA MET A 1 10.30 -22.32 43.88
C MET A 1 11.66 -21.67 44.13
N LYS A 2 12.78 -22.40 44.00
CA LYS A 2 14.12 -21.78 44.11
C LYS A 2 14.38 -20.91 42.89
N GLU A 3 15.16 -19.83 43.03
CA GLU A 3 15.39 -18.88 41.93
C GLU A 3 16.11 -19.52 40.73
N GLU A 4 16.97 -20.51 40.98
CA GLU A 4 17.65 -21.25 39.91
C GLU A 4 16.67 -22.06 39.05
N ASP A 5 15.71 -22.74 39.68
CA ASP A 5 14.66 -23.48 38.98
C ASP A 5 13.74 -22.53 38.21
N ARG A 6 13.44 -21.36 38.81
CA ARG A 6 12.67 -20.29 38.17
C ARG A 6 13.31 -19.85 36.86
N LYS A 7 14.61 -19.53 36.89
CA LYS A 7 15.37 -19.12 35.70
C LYS A 7 15.37 -20.20 34.62
N LYS A 8 15.65 -21.45 34.99
CA LYS A 8 15.65 -22.59 34.04
C LYS A 8 14.29 -22.76 33.36
N LEU A 9 13.18 -22.66 34.10
CA LEU A 9 11.84 -22.82 33.52
C LEU A 9 11.44 -21.63 32.65
N VAL A 10 11.86 -20.41 32.98
CA VAL A 10 11.65 -19.23 32.12
C VAL A 10 12.45 -19.37 30.82
N GLU A 11 13.72 -19.80 30.88
CA GLU A 11 14.56 -20.05 29.70
C GLU A 11 13.99 -21.15 28.78
N LYS A 12 13.32 -22.15 29.36
CA LYS A 12 12.60 -23.19 28.60
C LYS A 12 11.24 -22.74 28.07
N HIS A 13 10.81 -21.50 28.34
CA HIS A 13 9.45 -21.00 28.05
C HIS A 13 8.33 -21.78 28.75
N PHE A 14 8.63 -22.43 29.88
CA PHE A 14 7.63 -23.16 30.65
C PHE A 14 6.99 -22.32 31.73
N LEU A 15 7.69 -21.35 32.34
CA LEU A 15 7.15 -20.57 33.46
C LEU A 15 6.75 -19.15 33.05
N PHE A 16 5.58 -18.72 33.52
CA PHE A 16 5.08 -17.35 33.42
C PHE A 16 5.76 -16.40 34.42
N ARG A 17 5.62 -15.09 34.18
CA ARG A 17 6.28 -14.03 34.95
C ARG A 17 5.26 -12.99 35.43
N ASP A 18 5.69 -12.14 36.36
CA ASP A 18 4.93 -11.03 36.94
C ASP A 18 5.19 -9.69 36.26
N ASP A 19 5.59 -9.69 34.98
CA ASP A 19 6.03 -8.51 34.23
C ASP A 19 4.99 -7.92 33.27
N ASP A 20 3.78 -8.48 33.23
CA ASP A 20 2.66 -7.92 32.44
C ASP A 20 1.95 -6.81 33.25
N SER A 21 2.10 -5.56 32.80
CA SER A 21 1.45 -4.41 33.46
C SER A 21 -0.07 -4.41 33.29
N VAL A 22 -0.60 -4.93 32.17
CA VAL A 22 -2.05 -5.00 31.92
C VAL A 22 -2.69 -5.97 32.91
N LEU A 23 -2.08 -7.16 33.07
CA LEU A 23 -2.55 -8.15 34.03
C LEU A 23 -2.41 -7.65 35.48
N ARG A 24 -1.31 -6.95 35.80
CA ARG A 24 -1.08 -6.35 37.12
C ARG A 24 -2.17 -5.34 37.48
N ASP A 25 -2.45 -4.40 36.58
CA ASP A 25 -3.42 -3.33 36.81
C ASP A 25 -4.87 -3.86 36.83
N ALA A 26 -5.10 -5.01 36.20
CA ALA A 26 -6.35 -5.76 36.29
C ALA A 26 -6.46 -6.67 37.53
N GLY A 27 -5.47 -6.65 38.42
CA GLY A 27 -5.47 -7.37 39.71
C GLY A 27 -4.90 -8.80 39.66
N GLY A 28 -4.32 -9.24 38.55
CA GLY A 28 -3.85 -10.61 38.35
C GLY A 28 -2.69 -11.04 39.27
N TYR A 29 -1.98 -10.09 39.89
CA TYR A 29 -0.82 -10.36 40.76
C TYR A 29 -1.06 -10.08 42.25
N ILE A 30 -2.31 -9.91 42.68
CA ILE A 30 -2.64 -9.82 44.12
C ILE A 30 -2.10 -11.07 44.84
N ASP A 31 -1.43 -10.86 45.98
CA ASP A 31 -0.81 -11.90 46.83
C ASP A 31 0.26 -12.76 46.14
N TRP A 32 0.92 -12.25 45.08
CA TRP A 32 1.99 -12.97 44.40
C TRP A 32 3.14 -13.39 45.36
N PRO A 33 3.65 -14.65 45.31
CA PRO A 33 3.33 -15.74 44.37
C PRO A 33 2.33 -16.79 44.93
N ASN A 34 1.59 -16.49 46.01
CA ASN A 34 0.74 -17.47 46.68
C ASN A 34 -0.40 -17.95 45.78
N GLY A 35 -0.76 -19.23 45.90
CA GLY A 35 -1.84 -19.86 45.12
C GLY A 35 -1.51 -20.14 43.66
N ARG A 36 -0.25 -19.94 43.23
CA ARG A 36 0.18 -20.05 41.84
C ARG A 36 1.20 -21.16 41.66
N GLY A 37 1.19 -21.80 40.49
CA GLY A 37 2.09 -22.90 40.23
C GLY A 37 2.08 -23.37 38.78
N ILE A 38 2.99 -24.30 38.52
CA ILE A 38 3.11 -24.97 37.23
C ILE A 38 3.15 -26.48 37.43
N PHE A 39 2.44 -27.21 36.58
CA PHE A 39 2.58 -28.65 36.39
C PHE A 39 3.28 -28.90 35.05
N ILE A 40 4.20 -29.87 35.02
CA ILE A 40 4.89 -30.30 33.80
C ILE A 40 4.95 -31.83 33.85
N ASN A 41 4.59 -32.51 32.75
CA ASN A 41 4.74 -33.96 32.69
C ASN A 41 6.20 -34.39 32.46
N GLU A 42 6.49 -35.68 32.65
CA GLU A 42 7.87 -36.22 32.55
C GLU A 42 8.52 -35.98 31.18
N THR A 43 7.71 -35.97 30.11
CA THR A 43 8.19 -35.76 28.74
C THR A 43 8.32 -34.28 28.36
N GLU A 44 8.09 -33.35 29.29
CA GLU A 44 8.17 -31.89 29.09
C GLU A 44 7.37 -31.39 27.86
N ASN A 45 6.22 -32.02 27.60
CA ASN A 45 5.41 -31.74 26.42
C ASN A 45 3.98 -31.33 26.78
N PHE A 46 3.55 -31.56 28.02
CA PHE A 46 2.27 -31.11 28.56
C PHE A 46 2.52 -30.32 29.84
N LEU A 47 1.93 -29.14 29.93
CA LEU A 47 2.08 -28.24 31.06
C LEU A 47 0.78 -27.55 31.42
N VAL A 48 0.63 -27.19 32.70
CA VAL A 48 -0.52 -26.44 33.22
C VAL A 48 -0.02 -25.29 34.05
N TRP A 49 -0.47 -24.08 33.75
CA TRP A 49 -0.32 -22.92 34.63
C TRP A 49 -1.56 -22.78 35.49
N VAL A 50 -1.35 -22.53 36.78
CA VAL A 50 -2.42 -22.35 37.77
C VAL A 50 -2.39 -20.93 38.29
N ASN A 51 -3.51 -20.23 38.18
CA ASN A 51 -3.73 -18.84 38.63
C ASN A 51 -2.70 -17.84 38.06
N GLU A 52 -2.39 -18.00 36.77
CA GLU A 52 -1.51 -17.08 36.03
C GLU A 52 -2.32 -15.87 35.57
N GLU A 53 -3.16 -16.06 34.55
CA GLU A 53 -4.20 -15.14 34.08
C GLU A 53 -5.59 -15.74 34.33
N ASP A 54 -5.82 -16.97 33.85
CA ASP A 54 -6.99 -17.79 34.14
C ASP A 54 -6.70 -18.74 35.32
N HIS A 55 -7.76 -19.36 35.88
CA HIS A 55 -7.61 -20.38 36.93
C HIS A 55 -6.67 -21.51 36.49
N ILE A 56 -6.86 -21.99 35.25
CA ILE A 56 -5.96 -22.95 34.61
C ILE A 56 -5.72 -22.57 33.16
N ARG A 57 -4.47 -22.68 32.72
CA ARG A 57 -4.07 -22.65 31.30
C ARG A 57 -3.37 -23.95 30.97
N VAL A 58 -4.03 -24.79 30.17
CA VAL A 58 -3.57 -26.13 29.81
C VAL A 58 -2.92 -26.09 28.44
N ILE A 59 -1.66 -26.52 28.36
CA ILE A 59 -0.84 -26.39 27.16
C ILE A 59 -0.25 -27.76 26.80
N SER A 60 -0.43 -28.14 25.54
CA SER A 60 0.23 -29.28 24.91
C SER A 60 1.11 -28.76 23.79
N MET A 61 2.35 -29.21 23.74
CA MET A 61 3.34 -28.76 22.75
C MET A 61 4.34 -29.87 22.45
N GLN A 62 5.07 -29.76 21.33
CA GLN A 62 6.24 -30.59 21.00
C GLN A 62 7.01 -29.94 19.84
N LYS A 63 8.22 -30.44 19.54
CA LYS A 63 8.92 -30.07 18.31
C LYS A 63 8.27 -30.73 17.09
N GLY A 64 8.35 -30.06 15.93
CA GLY A 64 7.77 -30.54 14.67
C GLY A 64 6.32 -30.12 14.46
N GLY A 65 5.69 -30.65 13.41
CA GLY A 65 4.35 -30.25 12.95
C GLY A 65 3.24 -31.28 13.21
N ASP A 66 3.43 -32.25 14.11
CA ASP A 66 2.41 -33.26 14.44
C ASP A 66 1.33 -32.67 15.36
N LEU A 67 0.44 -31.88 14.74
CA LEU A 67 -0.69 -31.25 15.42
C LEU A 67 -1.68 -32.27 15.98
N ILE A 68 -1.79 -33.45 15.37
CA ILE A 68 -2.71 -34.50 15.81
C ILE A 68 -2.28 -35.03 17.18
N ALA A 69 -0.99 -35.34 17.37
CA ALA A 69 -0.47 -35.79 18.66
C ALA A 69 -0.63 -34.71 19.75
N VAL A 70 -0.36 -33.44 19.40
CA VAL A 70 -0.52 -32.30 20.32
C VAL A 70 -1.97 -32.13 20.75
N TYR A 71 -2.90 -32.10 19.80
CA TYR A 71 -4.32 -31.89 20.05
C TYR A 71 -4.95 -33.05 20.83
N LYS A 72 -4.68 -34.30 20.44
CA LYS A 72 -5.19 -35.48 21.16
C LYS A 72 -4.75 -35.50 22.62
N ARG A 73 -3.49 -35.14 22.89
CA ARG A 73 -2.94 -35.06 24.25
C ARG A 73 -3.63 -33.98 25.08
N LEU A 74 -3.89 -32.81 24.49
CA LEU A 74 -4.65 -31.73 25.14
C LEU A 74 -6.09 -32.15 25.43
N ALA A 75 -6.79 -32.68 24.42
CA ALA A 75 -8.20 -33.08 24.52
C ALA A 75 -8.41 -34.20 25.54
N ASN A 76 -7.52 -35.20 25.58
CA ASN A 76 -7.57 -36.26 26.59
C ASN A 76 -7.37 -35.68 28.00
N ALA A 77 -6.37 -34.82 28.18
CA ALA A 77 -6.09 -34.23 29.49
C ALA A 77 -7.23 -33.36 30.01
N ILE A 78 -7.83 -32.51 29.17
CA ILE A 78 -8.94 -31.65 29.59
C ILE A 78 -10.20 -32.47 29.89
N SER A 79 -10.44 -33.56 29.15
CA SER A 79 -11.54 -34.49 29.42
C SER A 79 -11.37 -35.18 30.77
N GLU A 80 -10.17 -35.65 31.12
CA GLU A 80 -9.89 -36.23 32.44
C GLU A 80 -10.01 -35.20 33.56
N LEU A 81 -9.51 -33.97 33.36
CA LEU A 81 -9.67 -32.88 34.34
C LEU A 81 -11.14 -32.53 34.57
N GLY A 82 -11.96 -32.53 33.52
CA GLY A 82 -13.41 -32.26 33.60
C GLY A 82 -14.20 -33.30 34.40
N LYS A 83 -13.64 -34.48 34.68
CA LYS A 83 -14.24 -35.45 35.61
C LYS A 83 -14.04 -35.04 37.08
N SER A 84 -13.03 -34.23 37.36
CA SER A 84 -12.64 -33.81 38.72
C SER A 84 -12.96 -32.35 39.02
N LEU A 85 -13.09 -31.52 37.99
CA LEU A 85 -13.31 -30.08 38.08
C LEU A 85 -14.58 -29.69 37.32
N THR A 86 -15.36 -28.76 37.87
CA THR A 86 -16.49 -28.13 37.18
C THR A 86 -16.03 -26.83 36.54
N PHE A 87 -15.98 -26.78 35.21
CA PHE A 87 -15.63 -25.57 34.48
C PHE A 87 -16.84 -24.65 34.28
N ALA A 88 -16.62 -23.34 34.43
CA ALA A 88 -17.67 -22.35 34.20
C ALA A 88 -17.94 -22.21 32.70
N THR A 89 -19.20 -22.42 32.31
CA THR A 89 -19.68 -22.28 30.94
C THR A 89 -20.93 -21.41 30.86
N ASN A 90 -21.16 -20.86 29.67
CA ASN A 90 -22.34 -20.08 29.35
C ASN A 90 -22.80 -20.39 27.92
N ASP A 91 -24.10 -20.53 27.69
CA ASP A 91 -24.64 -20.90 26.37
C ASP A 91 -24.31 -19.89 25.26
N ARG A 92 -24.14 -18.61 25.61
CA ARG A 92 -23.77 -17.54 24.67
C ARG A 92 -22.26 -17.38 24.50
N PHE A 93 -21.48 -17.58 25.56
CA PHE A 93 -20.05 -17.26 25.61
C PHE A 93 -19.11 -18.46 25.67
N GLY A 94 -19.62 -19.69 25.75
CA GLY A 94 -18.81 -20.89 25.94
C GLY A 94 -18.11 -20.91 27.30
N PHE A 95 -16.87 -21.38 27.34
CA PHE A 95 -16.06 -21.33 28.56
C PHE A 95 -15.75 -19.89 28.95
N ILE A 96 -15.90 -19.60 30.25
CA ILE A 96 -15.63 -18.28 30.82
C ILE A 96 -14.14 -18.16 31.14
N THR A 97 -13.55 -17.07 30.69
CA THR A 97 -12.15 -16.72 30.89
C THR A 97 -12.03 -15.31 31.47
N PHE A 98 -10.86 -15.00 32.02
CA PHE A 98 -10.55 -13.68 32.57
C PHE A 98 -10.61 -12.59 31.49
N CYS A 99 -9.94 -12.82 30.35
CA CYS A 99 -9.90 -11.89 29.24
C CYS A 99 -10.98 -12.22 28.20
N PRO A 100 -11.85 -11.27 27.80
CA PRO A 100 -12.90 -11.51 26.80
C PRO A 100 -12.39 -12.04 25.45
N SER A 101 -11.11 -11.84 25.11
CA SER A 101 -10.50 -12.35 23.88
C SER A 101 -10.42 -13.89 23.84
N ASN A 102 -10.49 -14.55 24.99
CA ASN A 102 -10.34 -16.00 25.13
C ASN A 102 -11.69 -16.73 25.37
N LEU A 103 -12.84 -16.05 25.28
CA LEU A 103 -14.15 -16.69 25.42
C LEU A 103 -14.41 -17.74 24.32
N GLY A 104 -15.34 -18.66 24.58
CA GLY A 104 -15.78 -19.69 23.64
C GLY A 104 -15.04 -21.00 23.86
N THR A 105 -14.27 -21.42 22.86
CA THR A 105 -13.41 -22.63 22.90
C THR A 105 -12.18 -22.46 23.78
N THR A 106 -11.80 -21.21 24.09
CA THR A 106 -10.50 -20.82 24.67
C THR A 106 -9.28 -21.32 23.89
N LEU A 107 -9.47 -21.94 22.72
CA LEU A 107 -8.45 -22.75 22.06
C LEU A 107 -7.58 -21.88 21.16
N ARG A 108 -6.29 -21.87 21.47
CA ARG A 108 -5.24 -21.33 20.60
C ARG A 108 -4.33 -22.47 20.14
N ALA A 109 -4.58 -23.01 18.97
CA ALA A 109 -3.65 -23.91 18.30
C ALA A 109 -2.63 -23.07 17.52
N SER A 110 -1.33 -23.37 17.61
CA SER A 110 -0.33 -22.59 16.90
C SER A 110 0.92 -23.37 16.46
N VAL A 111 1.67 -22.79 15.52
CA VAL A 111 2.99 -23.25 15.10
C VAL A 111 3.97 -22.09 15.02
N HIS A 112 5.23 -22.34 15.38
CA HIS A 112 6.34 -21.47 15.03
C HIS A 112 6.86 -21.88 13.65
N ALA A 113 6.53 -21.08 12.63
CA ALA A 113 6.85 -21.35 11.24
C ALA A 113 7.86 -20.33 10.69
N ARG A 114 8.84 -20.80 9.92
CA ARG A 114 9.75 -19.93 9.17
C ARG A 114 9.09 -19.56 7.84
N VAL A 115 8.65 -18.31 7.72
CA VAL A 115 7.93 -17.75 6.56
C VAL A 115 8.53 -16.41 6.08
N PRO A 116 9.85 -16.34 5.82
CA PRO A 116 10.54 -15.08 5.50
C PRO A 116 10.05 -14.40 4.23
N TYR A 117 9.59 -15.12 3.21
CA TYR A 117 9.11 -14.49 1.97
C TYR A 117 7.69 -13.95 2.15
N LEU A 118 6.80 -14.74 2.73
CA LEU A 118 5.41 -14.38 3.00
C LEU A 118 5.31 -13.22 3.99
N SER A 119 6.11 -13.23 5.05
CA SER A 119 6.13 -12.14 6.04
C SER A 119 6.75 -10.84 5.53
N ALA A 120 7.48 -10.88 4.41
CA ALA A 120 7.99 -9.69 3.73
C ALA A 120 6.95 -9.03 2.79
N LEU A 121 5.79 -9.65 2.58
CA LEU A 121 4.74 -9.10 1.74
C LEU A 121 4.03 -7.92 2.44
N PRO A 122 3.68 -6.84 1.70
CA PRO A 122 3.09 -5.63 2.27
C PRO A 122 1.76 -5.84 3.02
N ASN A 123 1.04 -6.91 2.69
CA ASN A 123 -0.26 -7.27 3.25
C ASN A 123 -0.24 -8.64 3.93
N PHE A 124 0.89 -9.03 4.52
CA PHE A 124 1.06 -10.29 5.25
C PHE A 124 -0.07 -10.53 6.27
N GLU A 125 -0.42 -9.51 7.05
CA GLU A 125 -1.50 -9.60 8.05
C GLU A 125 -2.86 -9.87 7.40
N GLN A 126 -3.20 -9.17 6.31
CA GLN A 126 -4.46 -9.38 5.60
C GLN A 126 -4.52 -10.74 4.89
N ILE A 127 -3.37 -11.24 4.40
CA ILE A 127 -3.27 -12.60 3.85
C ILE A 127 -3.54 -13.62 4.96
N CYS A 128 -2.97 -13.46 6.16
CA CYS A 128 -3.25 -14.33 7.30
C CYS A 128 -4.73 -14.28 7.70
N GLU A 129 -5.30 -13.07 7.77
CA GLU A 129 -6.70 -12.85 8.15
C GLU A 129 -7.69 -13.50 7.18
N LYS A 130 -7.38 -13.55 5.88
CA LYS A 130 -8.19 -14.26 4.87
C LYS A 130 -8.35 -15.76 5.18
N TYR A 131 -7.37 -16.35 5.87
CA TYR A 131 -7.39 -17.73 6.32
C TYR A 131 -7.79 -17.88 7.79
N ASN A 132 -8.31 -16.82 8.41
CA ASN A 132 -8.59 -16.73 9.85
C ASN A 132 -7.36 -17.08 10.71
N ILE A 133 -6.16 -16.72 10.26
CA ILE A 133 -4.92 -16.91 11.01
C ILE A 133 -4.48 -15.58 11.61
N GLN A 134 -4.01 -15.63 12.86
CA GLN A 134 -3.29 -14.55 13.52
C GLN A 134 -1.79 -14.88 13.53
N ALA A 135 -0.96 -13.96 13.04
CA ALA A 135 0.49 -14.03 13.10
C ALA A 135 1.03 -13.17 14.26
N ARG A 136 1.98 -13.68 15.03
CA ARG A 136 2.71 -12.97 16.09
C ARG A 136 4.21 -13.22 15.97
N GLY A 137 5.04 -12.35 16.56
CA GLY A 137 6.47 -12.62 16.70
C GLY A 137 6.77 -13.76 17.68
N THR A 138 8.04 -14.09 17.86
CA THR A 138 8.46 -15.34 18.53
C THR A 138 8.58 -15.29 20.05
N HIS A 139 8.42 -14.12 20.68
CA HIS A 139 8.68 -13.91 22.11
C HIS A 139 7.50 -13.24 22.87
N GLY A 140 6.28 -13.27 22.31
CA GLY A 140 5.07 -12.70 22.94
C GLY A 140 4.23 -11.83 22.00
N GLU A 141 3.15 -11.27 22.52
CA GLU A 141 2.10 -10.59 21.73
C GLU A 141 2.59 -9.37 20.93
N HIS A 142 3.71 -8.76 21.32
CA HIS A 142 4.26 -7.55 20.70
C HIS A 142 5.73 -7.65 20.25
N THR A 143 6.27 -8.88 20.19
CA THR A 143 7.70 -9.05 19.91
C THR A 143 8.01 -9.07 18.42
N ALA A 144 9.20 -8.59 18.04
CA ALA A 144 9.67 -8.69 16.66
C ALA A 144 9.94 -10.15 16.29
N SER A 145 9.72 -10.51 15.02
CA SER A 145 10.15 -11.81 14.51
C SER A 145 11.69 -11.87 14.44
N VAL A 146 12.25 -13.03 14.74
CA VAL A 146 13.69 -13.28 14.58
C VAL A 146 13.87 -14.20 13.37
N GLY A 147 14.53 -13.69 12.33
CA GLY A 147 14.88 -14.48 11.13
C GLY A 147 13.70 -15.00 10.32
N GLY A 148 12.57 -14.27 10.31
CA GLY A 148 11.37 -14.66 9.55
C GLY A 148 10.56 -15.79 10.17
N VAL A 149 10.76 -16.08 11.46
CA VAL A 149 9.93 -17.04 12.21
C VAL A 149 8.75 -16.31 12.85
N TYR A 150 7.54 -16.84 12.66
CA TYR A 150 6.29 -16.31 13.21
C TYR A 150 5.49 -17.39 13.91
N ASP A 151 4.77 -17.00 14.95
CA ASP A 151 3.75 -17.80 15.63
C ASP A 151 2.41 -17.62 14.89
N LEU A 152 1.97 -18.66 14.18
CA LEU A 152 0.75 -18.68 13.39
C LEU A 152 -0.32 -19.50 14.11
N SER A 153 -1.46 -18.87 14.41
CA SER A 153 -2.54 -19.50 15.20
C SER A 153 -3.92 -19.21 14.62
N ASN A 154 -4.93 -20.03 14.92
CA ASN A 154 -6.31 -19.65 14.62
C ASN A 154 -6.64 -18.29 15.25
N LYS A 155 -7.37 -17.43 14.54
CA LYS A 155 -7.85 -16.13 15.03
C LYS A 155 -9.14 -16.28 15.82
N ARG A 156 -10.04 -17.19 15.42
CA ARG A 156 -11.35 -17.35 16.04
C ARG A 156 -11.28 -18.19 17.32
N ARG A 157 -12.10 -17.81 18.31
CA ARG A 157 -12.26 -18.50 19.61
C ARG A 157 -13.72 -18.79 19.93
N LEU A 158 -14.61 -17.88 19.57
CA LEU A 158 -16.04 -17.91 19.88
C LEU A 158 -16.90 -18.23 18.65
N GLY A 159 -17.99 -18.98 18.85
CA GLY A 159 -18.94 -19.33 17.79
C GLY A 159 -18.48 -20.46 16.87
N LEU A 160 -17.61 -21.33 17.37
CA LEU A 160 -17.14 -22.57 16.73
C LEU A 160 -16.75 -23.57 17.82
N THR A 161 -16.67 -24.85 17.47
CA THR A 161 -16.18 -25.93 18.34
C THR A 161 -14.65 -25.99 18.34
N GLU A 162 -14.06 -26.70 19.31
CA GLU A 162 -12.61 -26.90 19.40
C GLU A 162 -12.04 -27.60 18.16
N ILE A 163 -12.79 -28.58 17.62
CA ILE A 163 -12.39 -29.30 16.41
C ILE A 163 -12.44 -28.39 15.17
N GLU A 164 -13.43 -27.50 15.07
CA GLU A 164 -13.47 -26.49 14.01
C GLU A 164 -12.34 -25.47 14.15
N ALA A 165 -12.03 -25.03 15.36
CA ALA A 165 -10.94 -24.09 15.62
C ALA A 165 -9.56 -24.64 15.25
N VAL A 166 -9.26 -25.89 15.63
CA VAL A 166 -7.98 -26.54 15.24
C VAL A 166 -7.95 -26.90 13.75
N THR A 167 -9.10 -27.21 13.14
CA THR A 167 -9.19 -27.47 11.69
C THR A 167 -8.96 -26.19 10.88
N GLU A 168 -9.53 -25.06 11.32
CA GLU A 168 -9.31 -23.75 10.73
C GLU A 168 -7.83 -23.35 10.82
N MET A 169 -7.21 -23.55 11.99
CA MET A 169 -5.77 -23.37 12.17
C MET A 169 -4.96 -24.21 11.18
N TYR A 170 -5.23 -25.52 11.11
CA TYR A 170 -4.49 -26.44 10.26
C TYR A 170 -4.55 -26.05 8.79
N ASN A 171 -5.77 -25.83 8.27
CA ASN A 171 -6.00 -25.48 6.88
C ASN A 171 -5.37 -24.13 6.53
N GLY A 172 -5.52 -23.13 7.40
CA GLY A 172 -4.96 -21.81 7.17
C GLY A 172 -3.44 -21.81 7.19
N VAL A 173 -2.82 -22.46 8.18
CA VAL A 173 -1.36 -22.61 8.27
C VAL A 173 -0.83 -23.38 7.06
N GLN A 174 -1.49 -24.46 6.63
CA GLN A 174 -1.07 -25.21 5.45
C GLN A 174 -1.07 -24.34 4.19
N ALA A 175 -2.13 -23.55 3.97
CA ALA A 175 -2.20 -22.62 2.85
C ALA A 175 -1.07 -21.57 2.88
N LEU A 176 -0.76 -21.01 4.06
CA LEU A 176 0.33 -20.04 4.23
C LEU A 176 1.70 -20.67 3.98
N LEU A 177 1.94 -21.89 4.46
CA LEU A 177 3.18 -22.63 4.23
C LEU A 177 3.35 -23.03 2.76
N ASP A 178 2.27 -23.38 2.07
CA ASP A 178 2.31 -23.69 0.64
C ASP A 178 2.55 -22.42 -0.20
N LEU A 179 2.03 -21.27 0.23
CA LEU A 179 2.36 -19.98 -0.38
C LEU A 179 3.82 -19.58 -0.14
N GLU A 180 4.36 -19.80 1.06
CA GLU A 180 5.78 -19.57 1.37
C GLU A 180 6.69 -20.41 0.46
N LYS A 181 6.37 -21.69 0.24
CA LYS A 181 7.14 -22.54 -0.69
C LYS A 181 7.08 -22.00 -2.12
N GLN A 182 5.90 -21.58 -2.58
CA GLN A 182 5.73 -20.99 -3.91
C GLN A 182 6.55 -19.71 -4.06
N LEU A 183 6.51 -18.83 -3.06
CA LEU A 183 7.29 -17.59 -3.03
C LEU A 183 8.80 -17.89 -3.08
N ALA A 184 9.28 -18.84 -2.28
CA ALA A 184 10.69 -19.21 -2.25
C ALA A 184 11.18 -19.74 -3.62
N VAL A 185 10.37 -20.55 -4.30
CA VAL A 185 10.69 -21.07 -5.64
C VAL A 185 10.66 -19.94 -6.68
N TYR A 186 9.59 -19.13 -6.68
CA TYR A 186 9.40 -18.09 -7.70
C TYR A 186 10.41 -16.93 -7.60
N ASN A 187 10.98 -16.71 -6.41
CA ASN A 187 11.92 -15.62 -6.11
C ASN A 187 13.35 -16.08 -5.84
N LYS A 188 13.70 -17.33 -6.16
CA LYS A 188 15.03 -17.91 -5.89
C LYS A 188 16.18 -17.05 -6.42
N ASP A 189 16.01 -16.46 -7.60
CA ASP A 189 17.03 -15.67 -8.29
C ASP A 189 16.74 -14.15 -8.26
N ALA A 190 15.84 -13.70 -7.36
CA ALA A 190 15.51 -12.29 -7.23
C ALA A 190 16.63 -11.51 -6.54
N PRO A 191 16.92 -10.26 -6.95
CA PRO A 191 17.91 -9.43 -6.27
C PRO A 191 17.54 -9.16 -4.81
N ALA A 192 18.54 -9.07 -3.93
CA ALA A 192 18.32 -8.81 -2.51
C ALA A 192 17.65 -7.44 -2.28
N GLY A 193 16.67 -7.40 -1.38
CA GLY A 193 15.93 -6.18 -1.05
C GLY A 193 14.85 -5.78 -2.07
N VAL A 194 14.82 -6.41 -3.25
CA VAL A 194 13.69 -6.30 -4.18
C VAL A 194 12.49 -7.06 -3.59
N MET A 195 11.29 -6.52 -3.78
CA MET A 195 10.06 -7.14 -3.28
C MET A 195 9.94 -8.59 -3.78
N PRO A 196 9.73 -9.60 -2.91
CA PRO A 196 9.31 -10.92 -3.37
C PRO A 196 7.85 -10.87 -3.84
N VAL A 197 7.50 -11.70 -4.82
CA VAL A 197 6.14 -11.75 -5.37
C VAL A 197 5.63 -13.17 -5.55
N GLU A 198 4.33 -13.36 -5.34
CA GLU A 198 3.63 -14.61 -5.59
C GLU A 198 3.70 -14.99 -7.09
N PRO A 199 3.57 -16.29 -7.43
CA PRO A 199 3.54 -16.71 -8.83
C PRO A 199 2.46 -16.00 -9.64
N LEU A 200 2.74 -15.70 -10.92
CA LEU A 200 1.79 -15.01 -11.80
C LEU A 200 0.44 -15.74 -11.89
N THR A 201 0.47 -17.07 -11.95
CA THR A 201 -0.74 -17.90 -11.99
C THR A 201 -1.57 -17.82 -10.69
N TYR A 202 -0.92 -17.65 -9.54
CA TYR A 202 -1.61 -17.43 -8.26
C TYR A 202 -2.33 -16.06 -8.27
N LEU A 203 -1.62 -15.00 -8.65
CA LEU A 203 -2.17 -13.64 -8.71
C LEU A 203 -3.26 -13.51 -9.79
N SER A 204 -3.11 -14.20 -10.92
CA SER A 204 -4.13 -14.23 -11.98
C SER A 204 -5.46 -14.79 -11.47
N ARG A 205 -5.46 -15.82 -10.62
CA ARG A 205 -6.68 -16.38 -10.02
C ARG A 205 -7.35 -15.39 -9.07
N LEU A 206 -6.57 -14.66 -8.27
CA LEU A 206 -7.12 -13.61 -7.40
C LEU A 206 -7.73 -12.46 -8.22
N LEU A 207 -7.08 -12.10 -9.33
CA LEU A 207 -7.53 -11.05 -10.24
C LEU A 207 -8.85 -11.39 -10.97
N GLU A 208 -9.29 -12.66 -10.97
CA GLU A 208 -10.61 -13.05 -11.51
C GLU A 208 -11.79 -12.37 -10.81
N ALA A 209 -11.59 -11.84 -9.59
CA ALA A 209 -12.59 -11.04 -8.88
C ALA A 209 -12.79 -9.63 -9.47
N ALA A 210 -11.87 -9.13 -10.30
CA ALA A 210 -11.96 -7.78 -10.90
C ALA A 210 -12.86 -7.74 -12.14
N ASP A 211 -13.52 -6.63 -12.45
CA ASP A 211 -14.37 -6.52 -13.65
C ASP A 211 -13.56 -6.74 -14.96
N PRO A 212 -13.87 -7.73 -15.81
CA PRO A 212 -13.08 -8.05 -17.00
C PRO A 212 -13.17 -7.01 -18.13
N VAL A 213 -14.14 -6.10 -18.08
CA VAL A 213 -14.35 -5.04 -19.07
C VAL A 213 -13.68 -3.74 -18.63
N LYS A 214 -13.81 -3.38 -17.35
CA LYS A 214 -13.32 -2.10 -16.80
C LYS A 214 -11.91 -2.18 -16.24
N ASN A 215 -11.44 -3.35 -15.83
CA ASN A 215 -10.12 -3.53 -15.25
C ASN A 215 -9.10 -3.85 -16.35
N TYR A 216 -8.32 -2.86 -16.77
CA TYR A 216 -7.29 -3.02 -17.80
C TYR A 216 -6.22 -4.03 -17.41
N THR A 217 -5.89 -4.12 -16.11
CA THR A 217 -4.95 -5.13 -15.59
C THR A 217 -5.42 -6.53 -15.93
N ARG A 218 -6.70 -6.85 -15.65
CA ARG A 218 -7.32 -8.16 -15.94
C ARG A 218 -7.56 -8.37 -17.43
N LYS A 219 -8.17 -7.39 -18.09
CA LYS A 219 -8.63 -7.46 -19.49
C LYS A 219 -7.53 -7.93 -20.44
N HIS A 220 -6.30 -7.44 -20.23
CA HIS A 220 -5.16 -7.71 -21.10
C HIS A 220 -4.24 -8.82 -20.57
N LEU A 221 -4.47 -9.36 -19.37
CA LEU A 221 -3.70 -10.48 -18.82
C LEU A 221 -4.27 -11.81 -19.34
N THR A 222 -4.16 -12.03 -20.65
CA THR A 222 -4.72 -13.23 -21.30
C THR A 222 -3.92 -14.49 -20.95
N PRO A 223 -4.48 -15.70 -21.16
CA PRO A 223 -3.74 -16.95 -21.01
C PRO A 223 -2.44 -16.99 -21.83
N GLU A 224 -2.41 -16.39 -23.02
CA GLU A 224 -1.22 -16.27 -23.88
C GLU A 224 -0.14 -15.41 -23.22
N ILE A 225 -0.54 -14.26 -22.66
CA ILE A 225 0.34 -13.35 -21.92
C ILE A 225 0.93 -14.05 -20.69
N ILE A 226 0.11 -14.78 -19.93
CA ILE A 226 0.58 -15.56 -18.77
C ILE A 226 1.59 -16.61 -19.21
N ARG A 227 1.27 -17.42 -20.23
CA ARG A 227 2.20 -18.45 -20.74
C ARG A 227 3.52 -17.85 -21.24
N LYS A 228 3.48 -16.66 -21.85
CA LYS A 228 4.67 -16.00 -22.40
C LYS A 228 5.57 -15.40 -21.32
N TYR A 229 4.99 -14.83 -20.26
CA TYR A 229 5.74 -14.00 -19.31
C TYR A 229 5.81 -14.54 -17.88
N ASP A 230 5.19 -15.68 -17.56
CA ASP A 230 5.35 -16.29 -16.23
C ASP A 230 6.82 -16.65 -15.98
N GLY A 231 7.36 -16.19 -14.85
CA GLY A 231 8.77 -16.36 -14.47
C GLY A 231 9.77 -15.46 -15.21
N VAL A 232 9.34 -14.70 -16.21
CA VAL A 232 10.23 -13.79 -16.97
C VAL A 232 10.54 -12.54 -16.14
N ARG A 233 11.84 -12.22 -16.03
CA ARG A 233 12.35 -11.02 -15.34
C ARG A 233 12.96 -10.02 -16.32
N THR A 234 12.84 -8.74 -16.01
CA THR A 234 13.71 -7.67 -16.56
C THR A 234 15.14 -7.85 -16.07
N THR A 235 16.08 -7.05 -16.59
CA THR A 235 17.48 -7.06 -16.16
C THR A 235 17.63 -6.91 -14.64
N HIS A 236 16.79 -6.08 -14.01
CA HIS A 236 16.87 -5.77 -12.58
C HIS A 236 15.79 -6.45 -11.73
N GLY A 237 15.07 -7.44 -12.28
CA GLY A 237 14.28 -8.39 -11.51
C GLY A 237 12.77 -8.13 -11.41
N ALA A 238 12.22 -7.13 -12.08
CA ALA A 238 10.77 -6.92 -12.21
C ALA A 238 10.10 -8.03 -13.04
N THR A 239 8.82 -8.32 -12.75
CA THR A 239 8.03 -9.36 -13.45
C THR A 239 6.62 -8.86 -13.74
N VAL A 240 5.87 -9.57 -14.60
CA VAL A 240 4.43 -9.33 -14.76
C VAL A 240 3.67 -9.59 -13.44
N ALA A 241 4.11 -10.56 -12.64
CA ALA A 241 3.50 -10.84 -11.34
C ALA A 241 3.55 -9.61 -10.42
N HIS A 242 4.68 -8.90 -10.35
CA HIS A 242 4.79 -7.66 -9.56
C HIS A 242 3.74 -6.63 -9.96
N MET A 243 3.57 -6.41 -11.27
CA MET A 243 2.76 -5.30 -11.74
C MET A 243 1.25 -5.53 -11.68
N VAL A 244 0.80 -6.79 -11.64
CA VAL A 244 -0.63 -7.11 -11.50
C VAL A 244 -1.06 -7.29 -10.04
N ARG A 245 -0.10 -7.38 -9.11
CA ARG A 245 -0.34 -7.69 -7.70
C ARG A 245 -1.33 -6.73 -7.04
N ASN A 246 -1.24 -5.44 -7.34
CA ASN A 246 -2.15 -4.44 -6.80
C ASN A 246 -3.62 -4.74 -7.20
N GLY A 247 -3.88 -5.07 -8.47
CA GLY A 247 -5.20 -5.42 -8.96
C GLY A 247 -5.69 -6.78 -8.44
N ALA A 248 -4.79 -7.73 -8.23
CA ALA A 248 -5.10 -9.05 -7.68
C ALA A 248 -5.65 -8.98 -6.25
N TYR A 249 -5.08 -8.10 -5.41
CA TYR A 249 -5.54 -7.89 -4.04
C TYR A 249 -6.61 -6.78 -3.92
N ASN A 250 -6.71 -5.89 -4.90
CA ASN A 250 -7.65 -4.77 -4.93
C ASN A 250 -8.42 -4.78 -6.26
N PRO A 251 -9.50 -5.57 -6.41
CA PRO A 251 -10.18 -5.79 -7.70
C PRO A 251 -10.81 -4.53 -8.31
N HIS A 252 -10.98 -3.47 -7.51
CA HIS A 252 -11.44 -2.16 -7.97
C HIS A 252 -10.32 -1.33 -8.64
N SER A 253 -9.04 -1.66 -8.42
CA SER A 253 -7.90 -0.98 -9.06
C SER A 253 -7.75 -1.43 -10.51
N ILE A 254 -7.95 -0.49 -11.44
CA ILE A 254 -8.09 -0.80 -12.87
C ILE A 254 -6.78 -0.88 -13.67
N CYS A 255 -5.64 -0.42 -13.12
CA CYS A 255 -4.35 -0.38 -13.83
C CYS A 255 -3.21 -1.04 -13.03
N PRO A 256 -2.23 -1.64 -13.72
CA PRO A 256 -1.06 -2.23 -13.09
C PRO A 256 -0.09 -1.16 -12.56
N ARG A 257 0.93 -1.61 -11.80
CA ARG A 257 2.03 -0.78 -11.27
C ARG A 257 3.38 -1.41 -11.59
N THR A 258 4.13 -0.82 -12.53
CA THR A 258 5.38 -1.42 -13.03
C THR A 258 6.52 -1.33 -12.02
N GLY A 259 7.56 -2.17 -12.21
CA GLY A 259 8.73 -2.26 -11.34
C GLY A 259 9.91 -1.39 -11.76
N GLU A 260 10.00 -1.03 -13.04
CA GLU A 260 11.05 -0.19 -13.62
C GLU A 260 10.72 0.18 -15.07
N ALA A 261 11.50 1.07 -15.68
CA ALA A 261 11.29 1.51 -17.06
C ALA A 261 11.41 0.38 -18.10
N GLU A 262 12.33 -0.59 -17.91
CA GLU A 262 12.49 -1.74 -18.82
C GLU A 262 11.22 -2.60 -18.92
N CYS A 263 10.30 -2.51 -17.96
CA CYS A 263 9.02 -3.24 -18.04
C CYS A 263 8.28 -2.94 -19.36
N TYR A 264 8.31 -1.68 -19.80
CA TYR A 264 7.61 -1.21 -21.00
C TYR A 264 8.18 -1.74 -22.33
N THR A 265 9.40 -2.28 -22.31
CA THR A 265 9.99 -2.96 -23.48
C THR A 265 9.96 -4.47 -23.30
N LYS A 266 10.29 -4.98 -22.11
CA LYS A 266 10.34 -6.42 -21.81
C LYS A 266 8.97 -7.10 -21.91
N PHE A 267 7.93 -6.44 -21.40
CA PHE A 267 6.56 -6.96 -21.33
C PHE A 267 5.63 -6.21 -22.29
N VAL A 268 6.15 -5.82 -23.46
CA VAL A 268 5.46 -4.94 -24.42
C VAL A 268 4.12 -5.50 -24.88
N ASP A 269 3.98 -6.81 -25.12
CA ASP A 269 2.70 -7.40 -25.57
C ASP A 269 1.57 -7.18 -24.56
N TYR A 270 1.89 -7.12 -23.26
CA TYR A 270 0.92 -6.84 -22.21
C TYR A 270 0.70 -5.34 -22.02
N LEU A 271 1.79 -4.60 -21.81
CA LEU A 271 1.69 -3.19 -21.44
C LEU A 271 1.24 -2.30 -22.59
N ASP A 272 1.63 -2.59 -23.84
CA ASP A 272 1.17 -1.81 -24.99
C ASP A 272 -0.35 -1.94 -25.16
N ALA A 273 -0.91 -3.14 -25.01
CA ALA A 273 -2.35 -3.36 -25.05
C ALA A 273 -3.10 -2.58 -23.95
N VAL A 274 -2.57 -2.59 -22.72
CA VAL A 274 -3.09 -1.78 -21.60
C VAL A 274 -3.03 -0.29 -21.92
N ILE A 275 -1.91 0.19 -22.46
CA ILE A 275 -1.66 1.61 -22.73
C ILE A 275 -2.57 2.13 -23.84
N LEU A 276 -2.63 1.42 -24.97
CA LEU A 276 -3.43 1.82 -26.13
C LEU A 276 -4.92 1.90 -25.76
N ASP A 277 -5.42 0.92 -25.02
CA ASP A 277 -6.81 0.87 -24.55
C ASP A 277 -7.11 1.97 -23.52
N TYR A 278 -6.24 2.15 -22.51
CA TYR A 278 -6.45 3.18 -21.48
C TYR A 278 -6.43 4.60 -22.05
N HIS A 279 -5.46 4.89 -22.92
CA HIS A 279 -5.27 6.23 -23.50
C HIS A 279 -6.11 6.49 -24.76
N GLY A 280 -6.83 5.47 -25.26
CA GLY A 280 -7.64 5.57 -26.47
C GLY A 280 -6.79 5.86 -27.72
N VAL A 281 -5.58 5.30 -27.78
CA VAL A 281 -4.68 5.42 -28.92
C VAL A 281 -4.92 4.23 -29.84
N ASN A 282 -5.42 4.49 -31.05
CA ASN A 282 -5.80 3.43 -32.00
C ASN A 282 -4.66 3.04 -32.96
N ASP A 283 -3.59 3.84 -33.04
CA ASP A 283 -2.45 3.59 -33.92
C ASP A 283 -1.32 2.88 -33.14
N PRO A 284 -1.00 1.61 -33.45
CA PRO A 284 0.09 0.89 -32.79
C PRO A 284 1.49 1.43 -33.16
N ALA A 285 1.61 2.19 -34.26
CA ALA A 285 2.83 2.88 -34.67
C ALA A 285 2.96 4.28 -34.04
N PHE A 286 2.04 4.64 -33.16
CA PHE A 286 2.04 5.92 -32.46
C PHE A 286 3.38 6.21 -31.78
N LYS A 287 3.87 7.45 -31.96
CA LYS A 287 4.99 8.02 -31.19
C LYS A 287 4.49 9.19 -30.38
N HIS A 288 4.97 9.28 -29.15
CA HIS A 288 4.69 10.45 -28.32
C HIS A 288 5.47 11.65 -28.89
N PRO A 289 4.87 12.86 -28.93
CA PRO A 289 5.61 14.05 -29.29
C PRO A 289 6.79 14.28 -28.32
N PRO A 290 7.89 14.90 -28.77
CA PRO A 290 8.97 15.30 -27.87
C PRO A 290 8.44 16.30 -26.82
N PRO A 291 9.11 16.45 -25.67
CA PRO A 291 8.73 17.43 -24.65
C PRO A 291 8.58 18.82 -25.26
N THR A 292 7.36 19.37 -25.21
CA THR A 292 7.01 20.61 -25.91
C THR A 292 6.21 21.51 -24.96
N PHE A 293 6.95 22.32 -24.20
CA PHE A 293 6.39 23.19 -23.16
C PHE A 293 5.87 24.56 -23.69
N GLY A 294 6.19 24.91 -24.94
CA GLY A 294 5.85 26.21 -25.53
C GLY A 294 6.75 27.38 -25.09
N ASP A 295 6.43 28.58 -25.59
CA ASP A 295 7.07 29.82 -25.14
C ASP A 295 6.46 30.28 -23.81
N LEU A 296 7.23 30.19 -22.74
CA LEU A 296 6.80 30.55 -21.38
C LEU A 296 6.53 32.06 -21.19
N ASN A 297 6.81 32.89 -22.19
CA ASN A 297 6.44 34.31 -22.20
C ASN A 297 5.20 34.59 -23.05
N ASN A 298 4.74 33.63 -23.83
CA ASN A 298 3.58 33.75 -24.72
C ASN A 298 2.76 32.44 -24.73
N LEU A 299 2.15 32.13 -23.58
CA LEU A 299 1.33 30.94 -23.42
C LEU A 299 -0.08 31.15 -24.01
N PRO A 300 -0.72 30.11 -24.57
CA PRO A 300 -2.05 30.19 -25.19
C PRO A 300 -3.20 30.18 -24.17
N PHE A 301 -2.89 30.42 -22.90
CA PHE A 301 -3.80 30.50 -21.76
C PHE A 301 -3.26 31.48 -20.73
N GLY A 302 -4.15 32.11 -19.97
CA GLY A 302 -3.86 33.05 -18.89
C GLY A 302 -4.57 32.67 -17.60
N ASP A 303 -5.13 33.65 -16.91
CA ASP A 303 -6.08 33.40 -15.82
C ASP A 303 -7.43 32.91 -16.39
N VAL A 304 -7.83 31.69 -16.03
CA VAL A 304 -9.08 31.09 -16.49
C VAL A 304 -10.32 31.61 -15.74
N ASP A 305 -10.12 32.33 -14.64
CA ASP A 305 -11.17 33.00 -13.86
C ASP A 305 -10.67 34.32 -13.25
N PRO A 306 -10.48 35.38 -14.07
CA PRO A 306 -9.95 36.66 -13.59
C PRO A 306 -10.82 37.34 -12.52
N GLU A 307 -12.11 36.99 -12.43
CA GLU A 307 -13.03 37.52 -11.42
C GLU A 307 -12.93 36.79 -10.07
N GLY A 308 -12.26 35.63 -10.02
CA GLY A 308 -12.05 34.82 -8.80
C GLY A 308 -13.33 34.22 -8.20
N LYS A 309 -14.38 34.02 -9.00
CA LYS A 309 -15.70 33.56 -8.53
C LYS A 309 -15.85 32.05 -8.49
N PHE A 310 -15.20 31.35 -9.43
CA PHE A 310 -15.38 29.93 -9.69
C PHE A 310 -14.16 29.11 -9.28
N VAL A 311 -12.94 29.60 -9.54
CA VAL A 311 -11.72 28.84 -9.28
C VAL A 311 -11.15 29.15 -7.90
N VAL A 312 -11.13 28.16 -7.02
CA VAL A 312 -10.50 28.25 -5.69
C VAL A 312 -8.98 28.25 -5.80
N SER A 313 -8.45 27.34 -6.61
CA SER A 313 -7.02 27.16 -6.79
C SER A 313 -6.73 26.43 -8.09
N THR A 314 -5.56 26.73 -8.66
CA THR A 314 -5.02 26.08 -9.85
C THR A 314 -3.79 25.28 -9.49
N ARG A 315 -3.67 24.08 -10.06
CA ARG A 315 -2.60 23.13 -9.79
C ARG A 315 -2.20 22.37 -11.05
N VAL A 316 -0.92 22.32 -11.36
CA VAL A 316 -0.36 21.47 -12.42
C VAL A 316 0.71 20.57 -11.82
N ARG A 317 0.66 19.27 -12.13
CA ARG A 317 1.67 18.30 -11.71
C ARG A 317 2.17 17.44 -12.84
N VAL A 318 3.37 16.89 -12.67
CA VAL A 318 3.95 15.81 -13.49
C VAL A 318 4.51 14.71 -12.59
N GLY A 319 4.56 13.49 -13.13
CA GLY A 319 5.35 12.39 -12.57
C GLY A 319 6.69 12.29 -13.30
N ARG A 320 7.78 11.99 -12.58
CA ARG A 320 9.09 11.72 -13.19
C ARG A 320 9.76 10.55 -12.51
N SER A 321 10.38 9.71 -13.33
CA SER A 321 11.25 8.64 -12.90
C SER A 321 12.70 9.00 -13.23
N VAL A 322 13.58 8.97 -12.25
CA VAL A 322 15.04 9.08 -12.47
C VAL A 322 15.56 7.81 -13.15
N ASP A 323 16.35 7.97 -14.22
CA ASP A 323 16.93 6.84 -14.95
C ASP A 323 17.93 6.03 -14.09
N GLY A 324 18.00 4.72 -14.35
CA GLY A 324 18.88 3.79 -13.60
C GLY A 324 18.40 3.40 -12.20
N PHE A 325 17.13 3.65 -11.86
CA PHE A 325 16.53 3.22 -10.59
C PHE A 325 15.28 2.35 -10.83
N LEU A 326 15.15 1.28 -10.05
CA LEU A 326 13.89 0.56 -9.88
C LEU A 326 12.81 1.51 -9.30
N PHE A 327 11.55 1.30 -9.67
CA PHE A 327 10.41 2.08 -9.18
C PHE A 327 10.07 1.79 -7.72
N SER A 328 9.31 2.71 -7.12
CA SER A 328 8.90 2.71 -5.71
C SER A 328 8.22 1.41 -5.26
N THR A 329 7.65 0.65 -6.19
CA THR A 329 7.00 -0.65 -6.00
C THR A 329 7.99 -1.69 -5.50
N ILE A 330 9.06 -1.92 -6.25
CA ILE A 330 9.96 -3.07 -6.02
C ILE A 330 11.38 -2.69 -5.57
N MET A 331 11.77 -1.42 -5.66
CA MET A 331 13.12 -0.96 -5.29
C MET A 331 13.51 -1.31 -3.85
N SER A 332 14.80 -1.55 -3.61
CA SER A 332 15.31 -1.88 -2.27
C SER A 332 15.35 -0.66 -1.35
N LYS A 333 15.47 -0.88 -0.04
CA LYS A 333 15.74 0.19 0.93
C LYS A 333 16.97 1.03 0.54
N GLN A 334 18.04 0.39 0.08
CA GLN A 334 19.26 1.10 -0.31
C GLN A 334 19.05 1.94 -1.56
N ASP A 335 18.29 1.45 -2.54
CA ASP A 335 17.92 2.23 -3.73
C ASP A 335 17.14 3.48 -3.33
N ARG A 336 16.22 3.37 -2.35
CA ARG A 336 15.43 4.51 -1.86
C ARG A 336 16.32 5.59 -1.25
N LEU A 337 17.29 5.20 -0.43
CA LEU A 337 18.24 6.13 0.19
C LEU A 337 19.18 6.78 -0.84
N ASN A 338 19.63 6.00 -1.83
CA ASN A 338 20.46 6.50 -2.93
C ASN A 338 19.69 7.49 -3.81
N LEU A 339 18.44 7.17 -4.14
CA LEU A 339 17.54 8.04 -4.90
C LEU A 339 17.23 9.32 -4.13
N GLU A 340 16.89 9.22 -2.85
CA GLU A 340 16.65 10.38 -1.97
C GLU A 340 17.85 11.31 -1.92
N THR A 341 19.06 10.76 -1.81
CA THR A 341 20.29 11.56 -1.78
C THR A 341 20.46 12.36 -3.08
N LYS A 342 20.30 11.70 -4.23
CA LYS A 342 20.40 12.38 -5.54
C LYS A 342 19.32 13.44 -5.73
N VAL A 343 18.06 13.09 -5.45
CA VAL A 343 16.92 13.99 -5.64
C VAL A 343 16.99 15.17 -4.67
N SER A 344 17.19 14.93 -3.38
CA SER A 344 17.26 16.00 -2.38
C SER A 344 18.43 16.96 -2.62
N THR A 345 19.56 16.48 -3.18
CA THR A 345 20.67 17.34 -3.59
C THR A 345 20.27 18.28 -4.73
N ALA A 346 19.59 17.77 -5.76
CA ALA A 346 19.07 18.60 -6.85
C ALA A 346 18.00 19.60 -6.37
N LEU A 347 17.15 19.21 -5.43
CA LEU A 347 16.12 20.11 -4.88
C LEU A 347 16.72 21.23 -4.03
N LYS A 348 17.77 20.93 -3.25
CA LYS A 348 18.49 21.92 -2.43
C LYS A 348 19.29 22.94 -3.24
N SER A 349 19.59 22.65 -4.52
CA SER A 349 20.28 23.58 -5.41
C SER A 349 19.35 24.52 -6.18
N LEU A 350 18.03 24.36 -6.02
CA LEU A 350 17.04 25.27 -6.61
C LEU A 350 17.18 26.68 -6.03
N THR A 351 17.03 27.69 -6.89
CA THR A 351 17.21 29.11 -6.55
C THR A 351 15.98 29.93 -6.94
N GLY A 352 15.95 31.21 -6.56
CA GLY A 352 14.86 32.11 -6.92
C GLY A 352 13.52 31.67 -6.33
N GLU A 353 12.45 31.71 -7.14
CA GLU A 353 11.11 31.30 -6.74
C GLU A 353 11.04 29.81 -6.30
N HIS A 354 11.95 28.98 -6.80
CA HIS A 354 11.99 27.55 -6.51
C HIS A 354 12.84 27.18 -5.29
N ALA A 355 13.57 28.13 -4.70
CA ALA A 355 14.34 27.89 -3.49
C ALA A 355 13.43 27.45 -2.35
N GLY A 356 13.83 26.40 -1.64
CA GLY A 356 12.97 25.75 -0.66
C GLY A 356 13.70 24.84 0.31
N SER A 357 12.92 24.11 1.09
CA SER A 357 13.41 23.17 2.10
C SER A 357 12.93 21.76 1.80
N TYR A 358 13.83 20.79 2.01
CA TYR A 358 13.51 19.36 1.91
C TYR A 358 13.30 18.76 3.31
N HIS A 359 12.18 18.08 3.49
CA HIS A 359 11.74 17.48 4.73
C HIS A 359 11.65 15.94 4.57
N PRO A 360 12.67 15.17 4.98
CA PRO A 360 12.61 13.72 4.96
C PRO A 360 11.56 13.22 5.96
N LEU A 361 10.76 12.23 5.59
CA LEU A 361 9.72 11.69 6.48
C LEU A 361 10.30 10.95 7.70
N ALA A 362 11.47 10.29 7.55
CA ALA A 362 12.08 9.51 8.63
C ALA A 362 12.47 10.32 9.88
N ASN A 363 12.80 11.61 9.70
CA ASN A 363 13.26 12.50 10.77
C ASN A 363 12.41 13.76 10.85
N MET A 364 11.15 13.70 10.39
CA MET A 364 10.24 14.83 10.41
C MET A 364 9.78 15.13 11.83
N SER A 365 9.88 16.39 12.28
CA SER A 365 9.33 16.79 13.58
C SER A 365 7.80 16.71 13.57
N GLU A 366 7.19 16.44 14.73
CA GLU A 366 5.72 16.38 14.85
C GLU A 366 5.06 17.71 14.48
N ALA A 367 5.71 18.84 14.78
CA ALA A 367 5.25 20.16 14.38
C ALA A 367 5.23 20.32 12.85
N THR A 368 6.31 19.94 12.17
CA THR A 368 6.39 19.95 10.70
C THR A 368 5.36 19.01 10.08
N ARG A 369 5.22 17.80 10.65
CA ARG A 369 4.24 16.81 10.20
C ARG A 369 2.82 17.37 10.29
N LYS A 370 2.44 17.94 11.43
CA LYS A 370 1.11 18.53 11.64
C LYS A 370 0.84 19.66 10.65
N GLN A 371 1.81 20.55 10.45
CA GLN A 371 1.71 21.63 9.46
C GLN A 371 1.49 21.11 8.04
N LEU A 372 2.27 20.10 7.60
CA LEU A 372 2.12 19.52 6.26
C LEU A 372 0.80 18.75 6.09
N VAL A 373 0.21 18.22 7.16
CA VAL A 373 -1.15 17.65 7.15
C VAL A 373 -2.19 18.75 6.97
N GLU A 374 -2.10 19.84 7.74
CA GLU A 374 -3.01 20.98 7.66
C GLU A 374 -2.95 21.68 6.29
N ASP A 375 -1.77 21.72 5.67
CA ASP A 375 -1.59 22.24 4.31
C ASP A 375 -2.05 21.27 3.21
N HIS A 376 -2.48 20.05 3.57
CA HIS A 376 -2.79 18.95 2.66
C HIS A 376 -1.61 18.54 1.75
N PHE A 377 -0.38 18.66 2.24
CA PHE A 377 0.85 18.33 1.51
C PHE A 377 1.42 16.96 1.88
N LEU A 378 1.13 16.45 3.07
CA LEU A 378 1.65 15.15 3.51
C LEU A 378 0.88 13.99 2.87
N PHE A 379 1.60 13.14 2.14
CA PHE A 379 1.08 11.85 1.71
C PHE A 379 1.22 10.79 2.81
N LYS A 380 0.34 9.81 2.81
CA LYS A 380 0.23 8.75 3.83
C LYS A 380 0.50 7.38 3.23
N ASN A 381 0.64 6.39 4.11
CA ASN A 381 0.85 4.98 3.77
C ASN A 381 -0.43 4.14 3.93
N ASP A 382 -1.59 4.71 3.59
CA ASP A 382 -2.92 4.15 3.84
C ASP A 382 -3.67 3.69 2.58
N ASP A 383 -3.14 3.94 1.37
CA ASP A 383 -3.72 3.40 0.14
C ASP A 383 -3.39 1.89 -0.01
N PRO A 384 -4.39 0.98 0.08
CA PRO A 384 -4.14 -0.44 -0.07
C PRO A 384 -3.65 -0.82 -1.48
N VAL A 385 -3.98 -0.04 -2.52
CA VAL A 385 -3.54 -0.30 -3.89
C VAL A 385 -2.04 -0.09 -4.01
N LEU A 386 -1.52 1.05 -3.56
CA LEU A 386 -0.08 1.32 -3.55
C LEU A 386 0.67 0.45 -2.55
N ARG A 387 0.07 0.14 -1.38
CA ARG A 387 0.63 -0.84 -0.42
C ARG A 387 0.88 -2.18 -1.10
N ASP A 388 -0.14 -2.74 -1.75
CA ASP A 388 -0.07 -4.08 -2.33
C ASP A 388 0.76 -4.14 -3.62
N ALA A 389 1.05 -2.98 -4.24
CA ALA A 389 2.09 -2.83 -5.26
C ALA A 389 3.52 -2.79 -4.70
N GLY A 390 3.70 -2.68 -3.36
CA GLY A 390 4.99 -2.60 -2.69
C GLY A 390 5.48 -1.19 -2.36
N GLY A 391 4.67 -0.15 -2.65
CA GLY A 391 5.04 1.26 -2.54
C GLY A 391 5.38 1.71 -1.11
N TYR A 392 4.95 0.98 -0.08
CA TYR A 392 5.16 1.32 1.34
C TYR A 392 6.16 0.41 2.06
N ARG A 393 6.91 -0.44 1.36
CA ARG A 393 8.01 -1.19 2.00
C ARG A 393 9.07 -0.25 2.56
N ASP A 394 9.69 -0.68 3.66
CA ASP A 394 10.74 0.07 4.38
C ASP A 394 10.31 1.48 4.80
N TRP A 395 9.02 1.68 5.07
CA TRP A 395 8.49 2.99 5.44
C TRP A 395 9.12 3.51 6.74
N PRO A 396 9.43 4.83 6.83
CA PRO A 396 9.30 5.88 5.81
C PRO A 396 10.60 6.19 5.05
N HIS A 397 11.58 5.28 5.00
CA HIS A 397 12.92 5.57 4.48
C HIS A 397 12.91 5.96 2.99
N GLY A 398 13.67 7.00 2.63
CA GLY A 398 13.79 7.51 1.26
C GLY A 398 12.60 8.32 0.75
N ARG A 399 11.64 8.64 1.62
CA ARG A 399 10.46 9.48 1.29
C ARG A 399 10.64 10.86 1.89
N GLY A 400 10.16 11.86 1.17
CA GLY A 400 10.22 13.24 1.64
C GLY A 400 9.36 14.20 0.84
N ILE A 401 9.26 15.41 1.37
CA ILE A 401 8.54 16.52 0.76
C ILE A 401 9.48 17.69 0.66
N PHE A 402 9.58 18.27 -0.52
CA PHE A 402 10.18 19.58 -0.74
C PHE A 402 9.08 20.59 -1.01
N HIS A 403 9.21 21.81 -0.50
CA HIS A 403 8.44 22.94 -1.00
C HIS A 403 9.24 24.25 -0.89
N ASN A 404 8.91 25.20 -1.76
CA ASN A 404 9.40 26.57 -1.64
C ASN A 404 8.74 27.32 -0.47
N ALA A 405 9.28 28.48 -0.11
CA ALA A 405 8.78 29.28 1.02
C ALA A 405 7.30 29.65 0.88
N ASN A 406 6.85 29.93 -0.34
CA ASN A 406 5.47 30.33 -0.64
C ASN A 406 4.50 29.15 -0.77
N LYS A 407 4.97 27.90 -0.63
CA LYS A 407 4.17 26.69 -0.82
C LYS A 407 3.46 26.61 -2.19
N THR A 408 4.06 27.22 -3.21
CA THR A 408 3.55 27.26 -4.58
C THR A 408 4.26 26.31 -5.54
N PHE A 409 5.38 25.74 -5.11
CA PHE A 409 6.10 24.67 -5.82
C PHE A 409 6.51 23.59 -4.81
N LEU A 410 6.15 22.34 -5.11
CA LEU A 410 6.34 21.19 -4.24
C LEU A 410 6.85 19.98 -5.00
N VAL A 411 7.61 19.12 -4.33
CA VAL A 411 8.01 17.81 -4.85
C VAL A 411 7.75 16.76 -3.78
N TRP A 412 6.94 15.75 -4.11
CA TRP A 412 6.89 14.51 -3.33
C TRP A 412 7.92 13.55 -3.89
N LEU A 413 8.72 12.96 -2.99
CA LEU A 413 9.76 12.01 -3.32
C LEU A 413 9.34 10.59 -2.89
N CYS A 414 9.42 9.66 -3.84
CA CYS A 414 9.29 8.21 -3.65
C CYS A 414 7.95 7.77 -3.03
N GLU A 415 6.85 8.38 -3.47
CA GLU A 415 5.47 7.94 -3.18
C GLU A 415 5.07 6.84 -4.18
N GLU A 416 4.32 7.14 -5.24
CA GLU A 416 4.07 6.20 -6.35
C GLU A 416 5.19 6.26 -7.41
N ASP A 417 5.57 7.46 -7.85
CA ASP A 417 6.71 7.67 -8.76
C ASP A 417 7.95 8.14 -7.96
N HIS A 418 9.11 8.19 -8.61
CA HIS A 418 10.31 8.77 -7.96
C HIS A 418 10.07 10.23 -7.55
N MET A 419 9.44 11.01 -8.42
CA MET A 419 9.05 12.38 -8.13
C MET A 419 7.65 12.68 -8.64
N ARG A 420 6.87 13.38 -7.80
CA ARG A 420 5.70 14.13 -8.23
C ARG A 420 6.00 15.62 -8.07
N ILE A 421 6.23 16.30 -9.18
CA ILE A 421 6.60 17.71 -9.21
C ILE A 421 5.31 18.52 -9.41
N ILE A 422 5.07 19.47 -8.54
CA ILE A 422 3.78 20.14 -8.40
C ILE A 422 4.00 21.65 -8.36
N SER A 423 3.20 22.39 -9.11
CA SER A 423 3.03 23.82 -8.97
C SER A 423 1.57 24.12 -8.67
N MET A 424 1.30 25.02 -7.74
CA MET A 424 -0.06 25.45 -7.41
C MET A 424 -0.11 26.85 -6.81
N GLN A 425 -1.28 27.48 -6.86
CA GLN A 425 -1.61 28.70 -6.10
C GLN A 425 -3.13 28.88 -6.01
N LYS A 426 -3.59 29.82 -5.17
CA LYS A 426 -4.99 30.26 -5.15
C LYS A 426 -5.34 31.03 -6.43
N GLY A 427 -6.62 30.99 -6.82
CA GLY A 427 -7.11 31.65 -8.04
C GLY A 427 -6.86 30.85 -9.33
N GLY A 428 -7.21 31.46 -10.46
CA GLY A 428 -7.29 30.84 -11.79
C GLY A 428 -6.07 31.04 -12.70
N ASP A 429 -4.98 31.68 -12.23
CA ASP A 429 -3.80 31.97 -13.06
C ASP A 429 -2.99 30.70 -13.42
N LEU A 430 -3.46 30.01 -14.46
CA LEU A 430 -2.85 28.80 -14.98
C LEU A 430 -1.48 29.10 -15.63
N ALA A 431 -1.33 30.26 -16.26
CA ALA A 431 -0.08 30.65 -16.90
C ALA A 431 1.07 30.75 -15.89
N ALA A 432 0.86 31.42 -14.75
CA ALA A 432 1.86 31.51 -13.69
C ALA A 432 2.19 30.13 -13.09
N VAL A 433 1.17 29.31 -12.81
CA VAL A 433 1.35 27.96 -12.27
C VAL A 433 2.14 27.08 -13.24
N TYR A 434 1.79 27.10 -14.52
CA TYR A 434 2.45 26.32 -15.57
C TYR A 434 3.91 26.76 -15.76
N LYS A 435 4.16 28.08 -15.90
CA LYS A 435 5.50 28.64 -16.05
C LYS A 435 6.42 28.22 -14.91
N ARG A 436 5.95 28.36 -13.66
CA ARG A 436 6.70 27.93 -12.47
C ARG A 436 6.98 26.42 -12.49
N LEU A 437 6.01 25.60 -12.91
CA LEU A 437 6.22 24.16 -13.02
C LEU A 437 7.34 23.83 -14.01
N ILE A 438 7.26 24.37 -15.24
CA ILE A 438 8.23 24.05 -16.30
C ILE A 438 9.64 24.50 -15.93
N GLN A 439 9.79 25.70 -15.37
CA GLN A 439 11.09 26.18 -14.89
C GLN A 439 11.69 25.27 -13.80
N GLY A 440 10.85 24.78 -12.88
CA GLY A 440 11.27 23.83 -11.85
C GLY A 440 11.69 22.48 -12.42
N ILE A 441 10.93 21.93 -13.38
CA ILE A 441 11.28 20.68 -14.08
C ILE A 441 12.62 20.83 -14.79
N GLN A 442 12.79 21.88 -15.60
CA GLN A 442 14.02 22.15 -16.34
C GLN A 442 15.23 22.36 -15.41
N ALA A 443 15.03 22.94 -14.22
CA ALA A 443 16.09 23.09 -13.23
C ALA A 443 16.53 21.74 -12.64
N ILE A 444 15.58 20.86 -12.32
CA ILE A 444 15.85 19.52 -11.77
C ILE A 444 16.52 18.62 -12.82
N GLU A 445 15.99 18.61 -14.04
CA GLU A 445 16.42 17.72 -15.14
C GLU A 445 17.88 17.96 -15.57
N LYS A 446 18.42 19.17 -15.34
CA LYS A 446 19.85 19.47 -15.56
C LYS A 446 20.81 18.55 -14.79
N THR A 447 20.37 18.02 -13.65
CA THR A 447 21.21 17.20 -12.77
C THR A 447 20.71 15.77 -12.61
N LEU A 448 19.47 15.49 -13.05
CA LEU A 448 18.81 14.20 -12.91
C LEU A 448 18.13 13.83 -14.24
N PRO A 449 18.74 12.93 -15.04
CA PRO A 449 18.11 12.47 -16.27
C PRO A 449 16.82 11.71 -15.94
N PHE A 450 15.74 12.05 -16.65
CA PHE A 450 14.47 11.38 -16.51
C PHE A 450 14.32 10.25 -17.53
N ALA A 451 13.72 9.14 -17.09
CA ALA A 451 13.39 8.02 -17.96
C ALA A 451 12.34 8.46 -19.00
N HIS A 452 12.66 8.28 -20.28
CA HIS A 452 11.86 8.68 -21.42
C HIS A 452 11.97 7.63 -22.54
N SER A 453 10.90 7.46 -23.32
CA SER A 453 10.91 6.65 -24.54
C SER A 453 10.19 7.36 -25.69
N ASP A 454 10.60 7.09 -26.93
CA ASP A 454 9.94 7.67 -28.11
C ASP A 454 8.46 7.28 -28.23
N LYS A 455 8.12 6.06 -27.82
CA LYS A 455 6.76 5.54 -27.94
C LYS A 455 5.83 6.10 -26.86
N TYR A 456 6.28 6.13 -25.61
CA TYR A 456 5.43 6.45 -24.46
C TYR A 456 5.75 7.77 -23.77
N GLY A 457 6.70 8.57 -24.26
CA GLY A 457 7.13 9.80 -23.61
C GLY A 457 7.84 9.52 -22.27
N TYR A 458 7.63 10.38 -21.28
CA TYR A 458 8.17 10.16 -19.94
C TYR A 458 7.56 8.92 -19.29
N ILE A 459 8.41 8.13 -18.64
CA ILE A 459 8.05 6.82 -18.08
C ILE A 459 7.74 6.94 -16.58
N THR A 460 6.63 6.32 -16.17
CA THR A 460 6.10 6.34 -14.80
C THR A 460 5.78 4.93 -14.32
N CYS A 461 5.54 4.77 -13.01
CA CYS A 461 5.15 3.50 -12.41
C CYS A 461 3.82 2.98 -12.99
N CYS A 462 2.78 3.81 -12.99
CA CYS A 462 1.48 3.44 -13.56
C CYS A 462 1.40 3.81 -15.06
N PRO A 463 0.94 2.90 -15.95
CA PRO A 463 0.78 3.21 -17.37
C PRO A 463 -0.21 4.36 -17.68
N SER A 464 -1.11 4.67 -16.73
CA SER A 464 -2.05 5.79 -16.85
C SER A 464 -1.38 7.17 -16.86
N ASN A 465 -0.16 7.27 -16.32
CA ASN A 465 0.57 8.53 -16.17
C ASN A 465 1.72 8.69 -17.18
N LEU A 466 1.77 7.90 -18.27
CA LEU A 466 2.77 8.04 -19.34
C LEU A 466 2.59 9.32 -20.17
N GLY A 467 3.50 9.56 -21.10
CA GLY A 467 3.48 10.68 -22.05
C GLY A 467 4.00 11.95 -21.42
N THR A 468 3.15 12.98 -21.38
CA THR A 468 3.42 14.22 -20.65
C THR A 468 3.51 13.98 -19.15
N THR A 469 2.84 12.94 -18.65
CA THR A 469 2.54 12.69 -17.23
C THR A 469 1.74 13.84 -16.57
N MET A 470 1.28 14.81 -17.38
CA MET A 470 0.82 16.10 -16.89
C MET A 470 -0.66 16.07 -16.53
N ARG A 471 -0.93 16.39 -15.27
CA ARG A 471 -2.29 16.70 -14.82
C ARG A 471 -2.36 18.18 -14.46
N ALA A 472 -2.97 18.95 -15.33
CA ALA A 472 -3.44 20.29 -15.04
C ALA A 472 -4.84 20.20 -14.42
N SER A 473 -5.09 20.95 -13.35
CA SER A 473 -6.32 20.87 -12.59
C SER A 473 -6.69 22.18 -11.91
N VAL A 474 -7.98 22.38 -11.68
CA VAL A 474 -8.53 23.46 -10.86
C VAL A 474 -9.53 22.87 -9.86
N LEU A 475 -9.60 23.47 -8.67
CA LEU A 475 -10.75 23.31 -7.79
C LEU A 475 -11.82 24.31 -8.22
N LEU A 476 -12.88 23.81 -8.85
CA LEU A 476 -13.89 24.60 -9.54
C LEU A 476 -15.23 24.53 -8.81
N LYS A 477 -15.80 25.69 -8.46
CA LYS A 477 -17.14 25.85 -7.90
C LYS A 477 -18.17 25.92 -9.03
N ILE A 478 -18.93 24.86 -9.21
CA ILE A 478 -19.97 24.75 -10.26
C ILE A 478 -21.25 24.11 -9.67
N PRO A 479 -21.87 24.70 -8.64
CA PRO A 479 -23.02 24.10 -7.96
C PRO A 479 -24.20 23.81 -8.90
N LYS A 480 -24.48 24.66 -9.89
CA LYS A 480 -25.61 24.47 -10.81
C LYS A 480 -25.36 23.32 -11.79
N LEU A 481 -24.18 23.26 -12.40
CA LEU A 481 -23.80 22.17 -13.30
C LEU A 481 -23.62 20.86 -12.52
N SER A 482 -23.08 20.91 -11.31
CA SER A 482 -22.94 19.76 -10.42
C SER A 482 -24.29 19.12 -10.06
N ALA A 483 -25.34 19.92 -9.89
CA ALA A 483 -26.69 19.41 -9.66
C ALA A 483 -27.25 18.63 -10.87
N GLN A 484 -26.65 18.78 -12.06
CA GLN A 484 -27.02 18.11 -13.30
C GLN A 484 -25.95 17.09 -13.72
N LYS A 485 -25.82 16.00 -12.96
CA LYS A 485 -24.73 15.02 -13.12
C LYS A 485 -24.52 14.52 -14.55
N ALA A 486 -25.60 14.17 -15.27
CA ALA A 486 -25.51 13.74 -16.66
C ALA A 486 -24.92 14.82 -17.58
N LYS A 487 -25.27 16.10 -17.34
CA LYS A 487 -24.72 17.22 -18.12
C LYS A 487 -23.27 17.49 -17.79
N LEU A 488 -22.88 17.42 -16.52
CA LEU A 488 -21.48 17.51 -16.11
C LEU A 488 -20.64 16.42 -16.79
N ASP A 489 -21.12 15.18 -16.80
CA ASP A 489 -20.42 14.05 -17.43
C ASP A 489 -20.32 14.21 -18.95
N GLU A 490 -21.37 14.72 -19.61
CA GLU A 490 -21.35 15.07 -21.04
C GLU A 490 -20.29 16.13 -21.35
N VAL A 491 -20.22 17.21 -20.55
CA VAL A 491 -19.23 18.28 -20.72
C VAL A 491 -17.82 17.75 -20.47
N CYS A 492 -17.60 16.97 -19.41
CA CYS A 492 -16.33 16.30 -19.17
C CYS A 492 -15.91 15.43 -20.36
N ALA A 493 -16.81 14.61 -20.91
CA ALA A 493 -16.51 13.77 -22.06
C ALA A 493 -16.15 14.60 -23.30
N LYS A 494 -16.93 15.64 -23.61
CA LYS A 494 -16.72 16.53 -24.77
C LYS A 494 -15.35 17.21 -24.74
N TYR A 495 -14.94 17.72 -23.58
CA TYR A 495 -13.67 18.43 -23.40
C TYR A 495 -12.53 17.53 -22.90
N ARG A 496 -12.75 16.20 -22.85
CA ARG A 496 -11.76 15.21 -22.41
C ARG A 496 -11.21 15.52 -21.01
N LEU A 497 -12.09 15.95 -20.12
CA LEU A 497 -11.81 16.24 -18.72
C LEU A 497 -12.28 15.09 -17.83
N GLN A 498 -11.80 15.10 -16.59
CA GLN A 498 -12.28 14.27 -15.50
C GLN A 498 -12.63 15.17 -14.31
N ALA A 499 -13.83 14.98 -13.76
CA ALA A 499 -14.25 15.56 -12.49
C ALA A 499 -14.03 14.55 -11.34
N ARG A 500 -13.46 15.03 -10.23
CA ARG A 500 -13.24 14.27 -8.99
C ARG A 500 -13.72 15.10 -7.79
N GLY A 501 -13.84 14.44 -6.63
CA GLY A 501 -14.16 15.10 -5.37
C GLY A 501 -13.08 16.06 -4.88
N LEU A 502 -13.41 16.80 -3.81
CA LEU A 502 -12.60 17.87 -3.25
C LEU A 502 -11.19 17.41 -2.84
N HIS A 503 -11.06 16.17 -2.36
CA HIS A 503 -9.82 15.60 -1.87
C HIS A 503 -9.20 14.59 -2.86
N GLY A 504 -9.59 14.65 -4.14
CA GLY A 504 -9.04 13.82 -5.21
C GLY A 504 -9.90 12.59 -5.54
N GLU A 505 -9.24 11.53 -6.01
CA GLU A 505 -9.92 10.33 -6.50
C GLU A 505 -10.75 9.67 -5.40
N HIS A 506 -11.98 9.26 -5.73
CA HIS A 506 -12.90 8.57 -4.81
C HIS A 506 -13.37 9.39 -3.59
N THR A 507 -13.31 10.73 -3.65
CA THR A 507 -13.80 11.61 -2.57
C THR A 507 -15.07 12.35 -2.97
N GLU A 508 -15.82 12.88 -2.00
CA GLU A 508 -17.05 13.63 -2.24
C GLU A 508 -16.79 15.07 -2.72
N SER A 509 -17.79 15.66 -3.38
CA SER A 509 -17.78 17.06 -3.86
C SER A 509 -18.79 17.91 -3.08
N PRO A 510 -18.50 18.28 -1.82
CA PRO A 510 -19.39 19.15 -1.06
C PRO A 510 -19.56 20.49 -1.78
N GLU A 511 -20.76 21.08 -1.67
CA GLU A 511 -21.10 22.41 -2.21
C GLU A 511 -20.92 22.57 -3.74
N GLY A 512 -20.84 21.46 -4.48
CA GLY A 512 -20.63 21.51 -5.93
C GLY A 512 -19.21 21.96 -6.33
N ILE A 513 -18.23 21.74 -5.45
CA ILE A 513 -16.81 21.97 -5.73
C ILE A 513 -16.18 20.69 -6.25
N HIS A 514 -15.61 20.74 -7.46
CA HIS A 514 -14.98 19.59 -8.10
C HIS A 514 -13.51 19.87 -8.45
N ASP A 515 -12.66 18.86 -8.31
CA ASP A 515 -11.34 18.84 -8.96
C ASP A 515 -11.53 18.47 -10.43
N ILE A 516 -11.43 19.48 -11.30
CA ILE A 516 -11.54 19.34 -12.75
C ILE A 516 -10.14 19.29 -13.34
N SER A 517 -9.86 18.26 -14.15
CA SER A 517 -8.55 18.06 -14.76
C SER A 517 -8.62 17.51 -16.17
N ASN A 518 -7.58 17.72 -16.98
CA ASN A 518 -7.45 17.00 -18.26
C ASN A 518 -7.43 15.48 -18.00
N LYS A 519 -8.04 14.68 -18.89
CA LYS A 519 -8.01 13.21 -18.82
C LYS A 519 -6.79 12.63 -19.56
N ARG A 520 -6.47 13.18 -20.73
CA ARG A 520 -5.39 12.69 -21.60
C ARG A 520 -4.00 13.03 -21.04
N ARG A 521 -3.04 12.13 -21.25
CA ARG A 521 -1.62 12.29 -20.87
C ARG A 521 -0.67 11.93 -22.01
N LEU A 522 -1.06 10.93 -22.81
CA LEU A 522 -0.35 10.41 -23.96
C LEU A 522 -1.01 10.88 -25.27
N GLY A 523 -0.23 11.11 -26.33
CA GLY A 523 -0.75 11.54 -27.63
C GLY A 523 -0.99 13.03 -27.79
N LEU A 524 -0.36 13.84 -26.95
CA LEU A 524 -0.40 15.29 -26.94
C LEU A 524 0.82 15.84 -26.21
N THR A 525 1.19 17.07 -26.48
CA THR A 525 2.25 17.83 -25.79
C THR A 525 1.78 18.35 -24.43
N GLU A 526 2.72 18.77 -23.59
CA GLU A 526 2.40 19.41 -22.31
C GLU A 526 1.59 20.71 -22.49
N LEU A 527 1.90 21.49 -23.52
CA LEU A 527 1.17 22.72 -23.85
C LEU A 527 -0.28 22.42 -24.23
N GLU A 528 -0.49 21.41 -25.08
CA GLU A 528 -1.83 20.95 -25.47
C GLU A 528 -2.60 20.38 -24.28
N ALA A 529 -1.95 19.60 -23.41
CA ALA A 529 -2.59 19.04 -22.21
C ALA A 529 -3.11 20.13 -21.26
N ALA A 530 -2.31 21.19 -21.03
CA ALA A 530 -2.73 22.33 -20.23
C ALA A 530 -3.81 23.17 -20.93
N LYS A 531 -3.72 23.33 -22.26
CA LYS A 531 -4.71 24.04 -23.05
C LYS A 531 -6.07 23.31 -23.10
N GLU A 532 -6.09 21.99 -23.27
CA GLU A 532 -7.32 21.18 -23.21
C GLU A 532 -8.04 21.41 -21.86
N MET A 533 -7.29 21.46 -20.75
CA MET A 533 -7.84 21.79 -19.43
C MET A 533 -8.40 23.21 -19.37
N ALA A 534 -7.62 24.20 -19.81
CA ALA A 534 -8.01 25.62 -19.79
C ALA A 534 -9.29 25.89 -20.59
N ASP A 535 -9.35 25.39 -21.83
CA ASP A 535 -10.49 25.57 -22.72
C ASP A 535 -11.74 24.89 -22.15
N GLY A 536 -11.61 23.69 -21.58
CA GLY A 536 -12.73 22.97 -20.97
C GLY A 536 -13.26 23.63 -19.69
N VAL A 537 -12.37 24.15 -18.84
CA VAL A 537 -12.76 24.89 -17.62
C VAL A 537 -13.47 26.20 -17.98
N ALA A 538 -12.95 26.96 -18.93
CA ALA A 538 -13.60 28.19 -19.40
C ALA A 538 -15.04 27.92 -19.89
N GLN A 539 -15.23 26.79 -20.58
CA GLN A 539 -16.55 26.36 -21.06
C GLN A 539 -17.47 25.90 -19.93
N MET A 540 -16.95 25.18 -18.92
CA MET A 540 -17.72 24.84 -17.72
C MET A 540 -18.19 26.09 -16.97
N ILE A 541 -17.33 27.10 -16.83
CA ILE A 541 -17.68 28.39 -16.20
C ILE A 541 -18.76 29.11 -17.02
N ALA A 542 -18.65 29.13 -18.36
CA ALA A 542 -19.66 29.73 -19.21
C ALA A 542 -21.03 29.03 -19.07
N ILE A 543 -21.03 27.70 -18.99
CA ILE A 543 -22.25 26.90 -18.76
C ILE A 543 -22.83 27.23 -17.38
N GLU A 544 -22.01 27.21 -16.32
CA GLU A 544 -22.44 27.53 -14.96
C GLU A 544 -23.11 28.92 -14.88
N LYS A 545 -22.54 29.92 -15.55
CA LYS A 545 -23.12 31.28 -15.65
C LYS A 545 -24.47 31.31 -16.38
N SER A 546 -24.69 30.40 -17.32
CA SER A 546 -25.93 30.32 -18.12
C SER A 546 -27.06 29.53 -17.44
N LEU A 547 -26.73 28.67 -16.48
CA LEU A 547 -27.71 27.89 -15.76
C LEU A 547 -28.51 28.78 -14.78
N PRO A 548 -29.82 28.57 -14.64
CA PRO A 548 -30.72 29.41 -13.85
C PRO A 548 -30.34 29.44 -12.36
#